data_AF-A0A0Q6NEJ9-F1
#
_entry.id   AF-A0A0Q6NEJ9-F1
#
_cell.length_a   1.000
_cell.length_b   1.000
_cell.length_c   1.000
_cell.angle_alpha   90.00
_cell.angle_beta   90.00
_cell.angle_gamma   90.00
#
_symmetry.space_group_name_H-M   'P 1'
#
loop_
_entity.id
_entity.type
_entity.pdbx_description
1 polymer ?
#
loop_
_entity_poly.entity_id
_entity_poly.type
_entity_poly.pdbx_seq_one_letter_code
_entity_poly.pdbx_strand_id
1 'polypeptide(L)' 'MAARIFAKAPLGTREAFDKAVPMGLFAAPAEIAAVVAHLCSSEAAYTNGCVYLIDGGSSAGHLIGQN' A
#
# COMPACT_ATOMS: atom_id res chain seq x y z
N MET A 1 12.49 -0.38 -2.15
CA MET A 1 11.66 -1.52 -2.62
C MET A 1 10.87 -1.15 -3.86
N ALA A 2 10.03 -0.11 -3.83
CA ALA A 2 9.27 0.38 -5.00
C ALA A 2 10.12 0.64 -6.26
N ALA A 3 11.28 1.31 -6.12
CA ALA A 3 12.17 1.58 -7.26
C ALA A 3 12.68 0.30 -7.99
N ARG A 4 12.77 -0.85 -7.28
CA ARG A 4 13.22 -2.11 -7.90
C ARG A 4 12.12 -2.75 -8.75
N ILE A 5 10.85 -2.51 -8.43
CA ILE A 5 9.69 -3.01 -9.19
C ILE A 5 9.69 -2.39 -10.59
N PHE A 6 10.05 -1.10 -10.69
CA PHE A 6 10.08 -0.38 -11.95
C PHE A 6 11.42 -0.41 -12.68
N ALA A 7 12.45 -1.07 -12.12
CA ALA A 7 13.82 -1.02 -12.66
C ALA A 7 13.94 -1.56 -14.10
N LYS A 8 13.00 -2.39 -14.54
CA LYS A 8 12.92 -2.92 -15.91
C LYS A 8 11.59 -2.59 -16.60
N ALA A 9 10.82 -1.67 -16.03
CA ALA A 9 9.52 -1.32 -16.57
C ALA A 9 9.66 -0.30 -17.71
N PRO A 10 8.72 -0.27 -18.67
CA PRO A 10 8.66 0.80 -19.67
C PRO A 10 8.62 2.19 -19.01
N LEU A 11 9.14 3.20 -19.71
CA LEU A 11 9.04 4.60 -19.28
C LEU A 11 7.57 4.99 -19.04
N GLY A 12 7.31 5.79 -18.00
CA GLY A 12 5.95 6.20 -17.63
C GLY A 12 5.20 5.21 -16.75
N THR A 13 5.72 3.99 -16.55
CA THR A 13 5.03 2.96 -15.75
C THR A 13 4.85 3.41 -14.30
N ARG A 14 5.90 3.98 -13.69
CA ARG A 14 5.82 4.43 -12.29
C ARG A 14 4.76 5.53 -12.14
N GLU A 15 4.78 6.52 -13.02
CA GLU A 15 3.84 7.64 -12.99
C GLU A 15 2.39 7.17 -13.17
N ALA A 16 2.17 6.14 -14.00
CA ALA A 16 0.85 5.53 -14.16
C ALA A 16 0.36 4.86 -12.87
N PHE A 17 1.23 4.12 -12.18
CA PHE A 17 0.90 3.51 -10.89
C PHE A 17 0.71 4.55 -9.78
N ASP A 18 1.57 5.56 -9.71
CA ASP A 18 1.44 6.64 -8.72
C ASP A 18 0.07 7.34 -8.88
N LYS A 19 -0.43 7.53 -10.12
CA LYS A 19 -1.79 8.07 -10.37
C LYS A 19 -2.92 7.11 -10.00
N ALA A 20 -2.70 5.81 -10.10
CA ALA A 20 -3.71 4.78 -9.83
C ALA A 20 -3.84 4.45 -8.34
N VAL A 21 -2.86 4.79 -7.51
CA VAL A 21 -2.99 4.69 -6.05
C VAL A 21 -3.66 5.96 -5.55
N PRO A 22 -4.77 5.89 -4.77
CA PRO A 22 -5.46 7.09 -4.30
C PRO A 22 -4.60 8.05 -3.48
N MET A 23 -3.70 7.52 -2.66
CA MET A 23 -2.72 8.32 -1.92
C MET A 23 -1.58 8.89 -2.78
N GLY A 24 -1.49 8.52 -4.06
CA GLY A 24 -0.48 9.03 -4.98
C GLY A 24 0.93 8.45 -4.78
N LEU A 25 1.11 7.52 -3.84
CA LEU A 25 2.41 7.08 -3.36
C LEU A 25 2.43 5.59 -3.01
N PHE A 26 3.55 4.94 -3.32
CA PHE A 26 3.88 3.62 -2.78
C PHE A 26 4.43 3.73 -1.37
N ALA A 27 3.92 2.90 -0.46
CA ALA A 27 4.45 2.79 0.89
C ALA A 27 5.93 2.37 0.87
N ALA A 28 6.72 3.02 1.73
CA ALA A 28 8.07 2.60 2.05
C ALA A 28 8.03 1.34 2.95
N PRO A 29 9.06 0.49 2.90
CA PRO A 29 9.12 -0.70 3.78
C PRO A 29 8.98 -0.36 5.27
N ALA A 30 9.48 0.79 5.71
CA ALA A 30 9.38 1.24 7.10
C ALA A 30 7.93 1.52 7.52
N GLU A 31 7.08 2.03 6.62
CA GLU A 31 5.67 2.30 6.90
C GLU A 31 4.89 0.99 7.08
N ILE A 32 5.18 -0.03 6.25
CA ILE A 32 4.61 -1.38 6.43
C ILE A 32 5.09 -2.00 7.74
N ALA A 33 6.38 -1.88 8.05
CA ALA A 33 6.94 -2.42 9.28
C ALA A 33 6.33 -1.78 10.54
N ALA A 34 5.99 -0.50 10.51
CA ALA A 34 5.33 0.19 11.62
C ALA A 34 3.93 -0.38 11.90
N VAL A 35 3.14 -0.69 10.87
CA VAL A 35 1.83 -1.33 11.04
C VAL A 35 1.99 -2.73 11.65
N VAL A 36 2.95 -3.52 11.16
CA VAL A 36 3.25 -4.84 11.72
C VAL A 36 3.69 -4.73 13.18
N ALA A 37 4.56 -3.78 13.51
CA ALA A 37 5.01 -3.55 14.89
C ALA A 37 3.84 -3.19 15.82
N HIS A 38 2.90 -2.36 15.37
CA HIS A 38 1.68 -2.06 16.12
C HIS A 38 0.82 -3.32 16.35
N LEU A 39 0.60 -4.13 15.30
CA LEU A 39 -0.15 -5.40 15.41
C LEU A 39 0.51 -6.41 16.36
N CYS A 40 1.84 -6.37 16.51
CA CYS A 40 2.58 -7.20 17.46
C CYS A 40 2.66 -6.60 18.88
N SER A 41 2.15 -5.39 19.09
CA SER A 41 2.23 -4.69 20.37
C SER A 41 1.09 -5.06 21.32
N SER A 42 1.21 -4.70 22.60
CA SER A 42 0.15 -4.86 23.59
C SER A 42 -1.10 -4.03 23.28
N GLU A 43 -0.98 -2.97 22.47
CA GLU A 43 -2.13 -2.13 22.09
C GLU A 43 -3.12 -2.88 21.19
N ALA A 44 -2.65 -3.89 20.44
CA ALA A 44 -3.45 -4.71 19.55
C ALA A 44 -3.88 -6.04 20.19
N ALA A 45 -3.81 -6.18 21.52
CA ALA A 45 -3.98 -7.46 22.23
C ALA A 45 -5.29 -8.21 21.96
N TYR A 46 -6.33 -7.52 21.48
CA TYR A 46 -7.63 -8.11 21.16
C TYR A 46 -7.96 -8.10 19.66
N THR A 47 -7.00 -7.70 18.81
CA THR A 47 -7.14 -7.69 17.36
C THR A 47 -6.78 -9.06 16.80
N ASN A 48 -7.76 -9.80 16.30
CA ASN A 48 -7.57 -11.09 15.63
C ASN A 48 -8.64 -11.34 14.57
N GLY A 49 -8.39 -12.30 13.67
CA GLY A 49 -9.37 -12.73 12.66
C GLY A 49 -9.63 -11.74 11.51
N CYS A 50 -8.82 -10.68 11.42
CA CYS A 50 -9.00 -9.57 10.47
C CYS A 50 -7.85 -9.48 9.45
N VAL A 51 -8.12 -8.89 8.30
CA VAL A 51 -7.14 -8.55 7.26
C VAL A 51 -6.93 -7.04 7.25
N TYR A 52 -5.69 -6.59 7.44
CA TYR A 52 -5.31 -5.18 7.34
C TYR A 52 -4.79 -4.88 5.94
N LEU A 53 -5.52 -4.06 5.19
CA LEU A 53 -5.11 -3.59 3.87
C LEU A 53 -4.26 -2.32 4.01
N ILE A 54 -3.03 -2.38 3.50
CA ILE A 54 -2.05 -1.29 3.55
C ILE A 54 -1.63 -0.97 2.11
N ASP A 55 -2.56 -0.38 1.35
CA ASP A 55 -2.48 -0.30 -0.12
C ASP A 55 -2.70 1.10 -0.69
N GLY A 56 -2.55 2.13 0.14
CA GLY A 56 -2.75 3.52 -0.26
C GLY A 56 -4.18 3.86 -0.66
N GLY A 57 -5.16 3.06 -0.22
CA GLY A 57 -6.59 3.27 -0.48
C GLY A 57 -7.12 2.55 -1.73
N SER A 58 -6.29 1.74 -2.41
CA SER A 58 -6.66 1.07 -3.65
C SER A 58 -7.91 0.19 -3.50
N SER A 59 -8.03 -0.52 -2.38
CA SER A 59 -9.16 -1.40 -2.05
C SER A 59 -10.41 -0.65 -1.56
N ALA A 60 -10.32 0.65 -1.26
CA ALA A 60 -11.45 1.45 -0.77
C ALA A 60 -12.39 1.93 -1.89
N GLY A 61 -12.10 1.61 -3.16
CA GLY A 61 -13.00 1.89 -4.28
C GLY A 61 -12.33 2.33 -5.58
N HIS A 62 -10.99 2.38 -5.69
CA HIS A 62 -10.35 2.90 -6.90
C HIS A 62 -10.36 1.92 -8.10
N LEU A 63 -10.64 0.63 -7.88
CA LEU A 63 -10.86 -0.32 -8.98
C LEU A 63 -12.32 -0.41 -9.46
N ILE A 64 -13.23 0.38 -8.86
CA ILE A 64 -14.67 0.42 -9.19
C ILE A 64 -15.11 1.87 -9.41
N GLY A 65 -14.72 2.46 -10.55
CA GLY A 65 -15.28 3.74 -10.98
C GLY A 65 -14.30 4.67 -11.71
N GLN A 66 -13.79 4.23 -12.85
CA GLN A 66 -13.48 5.16 -13.94
C GLN A 66 -14.34 4.75 -15.14
N ASN A 67 -15.62 5.13 -15.07
CA ASN A 67 -16.55 5.34 -16.19
C ASN A 67 -17.50 6.44 -15.78
#